data_AF-A0A2G9TTY1-F1
#
_entry.id   AF-A0A2G9TTY1-F1
#
_cell.length_a   1.000
_cell.length_b   1.000
_cell.length_c   1.000
_cell.angle_alpha   90.00
_cell.angle_beta   90.00
_cell.angle_gamma   90.00
#
_symmetry.space_group_name_H-M   'P 1'
#
loop_
_entity.id
_entity.type
_entity.pdbx_description
1 polymer ?
#
loop_
_entity_poly.entity_id
_entity_poly.type
_entity_poly.pdbx_seq_one_letter_code
_entity_poly.pdbx_strand_id
1 'polypeptide(L)'
;MPVNIGDRVSLLCPRPGPNYEYSNIYAVSEEEYTHCFLQNPHLVGSCNNNTQDVTITVVFRQFTPTPGGMEFEPGKTYHFITTSDGTLSGIDRRKDGLCTDRQMKVKFE
;
A
#
# COMPACT_ATOMS: atom_id res chain seq x y z
N MET A 1 -6.08 -4.02 -11.59
CA MET A 1 -5.58 -2.96 -12.49
C MET A 1 -4.46 -3.58 -13.29
N PRO A 2 -4.58 -3.65 -14.63
CA PRO A 2 -3.56 -4.27 -15.45
C PRO A 2 -2.26 -3.47 -15.37
N VAL A 3 -1.13 -4.16 -15.21
CA VAL A 3 0.23 -3.59 -15.19
C VAL A 3 1.20 -4.53 -15.91
N ASN A 4 2.22 -3.96 -16.52
CA ASN A 4 3.27 -4.69 -17.22
C ASN A 4 4.63 -4.51 -16.55
N ILE A 5 5.56 -5.41 -16.85
CA ILE A 5 6.95 -5.23 -16.46
C ILE A 5 7.51 -3.96 -17.11
N GLY A 6 8.07 -3.08 -16.29
CA GLY A 6 8.53 -1.75 -16.66
C GLY A 6 7.59 -0.62 -16.22
N ASP A 7 6.34 -0.94 -15.89
CA ASP A 7 5.36 0.08 -15.49
C ASP A 7 5.71 0.69 -14.13
N ARG A 8 5.29 1.95 -13.97
CA ARG A 8 5.46 2.73 -12.74
C ARG A 8 4.10 3.17 -12.24
N VAL A 9 3.80 2.83 -10.99
CA VAL A 9 2.59 3.27 -10.31
C VAL A 9 2.99 4.18 -9.16
N SER A 10 2.39 5.37 -9.11
CA SER A 10 2.59 6.34 -8.05
C SER A 10 1.35 6.38 -7.15
N LEU A 11 1.56 6.09 -5.88
CA LEU A 11 0.57 6.24 -4.82
C LEU A 11 0.79 7.61 -4.17
N LEU A 12 -0.17 8.50 -4.33
CA LEU A 12 -0.13 9.86 -3.81
C LEU A 12 -0.76 9.87 -2.42
N CYS A 13 -0.01 10.32 -1.41
CA CYS A 13 -0.59 10.57 -0.10
C CYS A 13 -1.56 11.76 -0.14
N PRO A 14 -2.48 11.87 0.83
CA PRO A 14 -3.37 13.02 0.94
C PRO A 14 -2.58 14.34 0.98
N ARG A 15 -3.21 15.43 0.54
CA ARG A 15 -2.56 16.76 0.63
C ARG A 15 -2.32 17.14 2.09
N PRO A 16 -1.15 17.72 2.42
CA PRO A 16 -0.85 18.29 3.72
C PRO A 16 -1.97 19.20 4.23
N GLY A 17 -2.35 19.06 5.50
CA GLY A 17 -3.41 19.87 6.09
C GLY A 17 -3.98 19.31 7.39
N PRO A 18 -4.93 20.03 8.00
CA PRO A 18 -5.53 19.65 9.28
C PRO A 18 -6.37 18.36 9.22
N ASN A 19 -6.88 18.01 8.04
CA ASN A 19 -7.71 16.82 7.82
C ASN A 19 -6.94 15.71 7.09
N TYR A 20 -5.65 15.55 7.42
CA TYR A 20 -4.79 14.55 6.79
C TYR A 20 -5.18 13.14 7.22
N GLU A 21 -5.33 12.23 6.26
CA GLU A 21 -5.64 10.83 6.51
C GLU A 21 -4.34 9.99 6.55
N TYR A 22 -3.98 9.56 7.76
CA TYR A 22 -2.76 8.80 8.00
C TYR A 22 -2.94 7.34 7.61
N SER A 23 -2.02 6.81 6.81
CA SER A 23 -2.10 5.42 6.35
C SER A 23 -0.74 4.79 6.07
N ASN A 24 -0.60 3.53 6.44
CA ASN A 24 0.47 2.66 5.96
C ASN A 24 -0.08 1.76 4.85
N ILE A 25 0.68 1.62 3.77
CA ILE A 25 0.32 0.81 2.61
C ILE A 25 1.18 -0.44 2.60
N TYR A 26 0.54 -1.59 2.54
CA TYR A 26 1.19 -2.90 2.59
C TYR A 26 0.87 -3.71 1.35
N ALA A 27 1.87 -4.39 0.81
CA ALA A 27 1.70 -5.50 -0.10
C ALA A 27 1.47 -6.77 0.73
N VAL A 28 0.43 -7.53 0.37
CA VAL A 28 -0.10 -8.64 1.17
C VAL A 28 -0.50 -9.82 0.28
N SER A 29 -0.78 -10.96 0.92
CA SER A 29 -1.39 -12.13 0.27
C SER A 29 -2.87 -11.87 -0.11
N GLU A 30 -3.43 -12.75 -0.94
CA GLU A 30 -4.86 -12.71 -1.31
C GLU A 30 -5.78 -12.89 -0.09
N GLU A 31 -5.38 -13.73 0.86
CA GLU A 31 -6.16 -13.97 2.09
C GLU A 31 -6.24 -12.72 2.96
N GLU A 32 -5.10 -12.07 3.18
CA GLU A 32 -4.97 -10.79 3.90
C GLU A 32 -5.75 -9.67 3.20
N TYR A 33 -5.70 -9.61 1.86
CA TYR A 33 -6.46 -8.65 1.06
C TYR A 33 -7.98 -8.83 1.19
N THR A 34 -8.44 -10.09 1.19
CA THR A 34 -9.86 -10.41 1.23
C THR A 34 -10.45 -10.10 2.60
N HIS A 35 -9.73 -10.45 3.67
CA HIS A 35 -10.22 -10.33 5.05
C HIS A 35 -9.67 -9.10 5.79
N CYS A 36 -8.94 -8.22 5.11
CA CYS A 36 -8.41 -6.96 5.66
C CYS A 36 -7.62 -7.15 6.97
N PHE A 37 -6.61 -8.03 6.97
CA PHE A 37 -5.70 -8.19 8.10
C PHE A 37 -4.25 -8.30 7.66
N LEU A 38 -3.31 -8.10 8.58
CA LEU A 38 -1.87 -8.19 8.34
C LEU A 38 -1.25 -9.30 9.18
N GLN A 39 -0.72 -10.32 8.52
CA GLN A 39 0.05 -11.41 9.12
C GLN A 39 1.53 -11.30 8.74
N ASN A 40 1.84 -11.33 7.44
CA ASN A 40 3.21 -11.21 6.92
C ASN A 40 3.28 -10.11 5.83
N PRO A 41 2.93 -8.86 6.15
CA PRO A 41 2.87 -7.80 5.16
C PRO A 41 4.26 -7.32 4.76
N HIS A 42 4.38 -6.83 3.53
CA HIS A 42 5.53 -6.05 3.08
C HIS A 42 5.16 -4.56 3.04
N LEU A 43 5.85 -3.72 3.82
CA LEU A 43 5.59 -2.27 3.84
C LEU A 43 6.03 -1.62 2.53
N VAL A 44 5.09 -1.06 1.79
CA VAL A 44 5.35 -0.37 0.50
C VAL A 44 5.65 1.10 0.74
N GLY A 45 4.95 1.73 1.68
CA GLY A 45 5.18 3.11 2.05
C GLY A 45 4.23 3.60 3.13
N SER A 46 4.50 4.79 3.65
CA SER A 46 3.79 5.39 4.77
C SER A 46 3.43 6.84 4.48
N CYS A 47 2.14 7.16 4.60
CA CYS A 47 1.61 8.51 4.62
C CYS A 47 1.49 8.94 6.09
N ASN A 48 2.63 9.28 6.71
CA ASN A 48 2.71 9.63 8.13
C ASN A 48 3.06 11.11 8.39
N ASN A 49 3.19 11.91 7.34
CA ASN A 49 3.59 13.30 7.43
C ASN A 49 2.53 14.22 6.81
N ASN A 50 1.88 15.02 7.65
CA ASN A 50 0.83 15.95 7.23
C ASN A 50 1.36 17.34 6.83
N THR A 51 2.69 17.52 6.73
CA THR A 51 3.32 18.80 6.39
C THR A 51 3.96 18.82 4.99
N GLN A 52 4.13 17.66 4.36
CA GLN A 52 4.82 17.52 3.07
C GLN A 52 4.04 16.61 2.14
N ASP A 53 4.05 16.93 0.85
CA ASP A 53 3.51 16.04 -0.18
C ASP A 53 4.42 14.81 -0.32
N VAL A 54 3.86 13.63 -0.08
CA VAL A 54 4.57 12.35 -0.17
C VAL A 54 4.02 11.56 -1.35
N THR A 55 4.92 11.06 -2.20
CA THR A 55 4.59 10.16 -3.32
C THR A 55 5.39 8.88 -3.19
N ILE A 56 4.70 7.75 -3.14
CA ILE A 56 5.31 6.42 -3.08
C ILE A 56 5.27 5.84 -4.50
N THR A 57 6.43 5.49 -5.05
CA THR A 57 6.52 4.97 -6.43
C THR A 57 6.90 3.50 -6.42
N VAL A 58 6.04 2.69 -7.03
CA VAL A 58 6.23 1.25 -7.22
C VAL A 58 6.61 1.02 -8.68
N VAL A 59 7.69 0.29 -8.90
CA VAL A 59 8.17 -0.07 -10.24
C VAL A 59 8.00 -1.56 -10.41
N PHE A 60 7.21 -1.99 -11.40
CA PHE A 60 6.96 -3.39 -11.69
C PHE A 60 8.16 -3.97 -12.44
N ARG A 61 9.10 -4.56 -11.71
CA ARG A 61 10.34 -5.13 -12.26
C ARG A 61 10.58 -6.53 -11.70
N GLN A 62 11.11 -7.41 -12.53
CA GLN A 62 11.45 -8.79 -12.12
C GLN A 62 12.62 -8.86 -11.14
N PHE A 63 13.58 -7.93 -11.26
CA PHE A 63 14.75 -7.88 -10.39
C PHE A 63 14.92 -6.49 -9.82
N THR A 64 15.09 -6.42 -8.50
CA THR A 64 15.29 -5.15 -7.80
C THR A 64 16.74 -4.99 -7.33
N PRO A 65 17.45 -3.91 -7.71
CA PRO A 65 18.73 -3.57 -7.09
C PRO A 65 18.59 -3.11 -5.63
N THR A 66 17.36 -2.84 -5.17
CA THR A 66 17.09 -2.43 -3.79
C THR A 66 16.96 -3.67 -2.91
N PRO A 67 17.83 -3.88 -1.91
CA PRO A 67 17.73 -5.02 -1.00
C PRO A 67 16.37 -5.05 -0.29
N GLY A 68 15.70 -6.21 -0.32
CA GLY A 68 14.36 -6.37 0.24
C GLY A 68 13.27 -5.59 -0.51
N GLY A 69 13.55 -5.02 -1.69
CA GLY A 69 12.52 -4.42 -2.53
C GLY A 69 11.57 -5.46 -3.11
N MET A 70 10.46 -5.01 -3.65
CA MET A 70 9.51 -5.89 -4.33
C MET A 70 9.99 -6.29 -5.72
N GLU A 71 9.74 -7.55 -6.06
CA GLU A 71 9.96 -8.15 -7.37
C GLU A 71 8.64 -8.66 -7.92
N PHE A 72 8.43 -8.44 -9.22
CA PHE A 72 7.17 -8.68 -9.89
C PHE A 72 7.37 -9.60 -11.09
N GLU A 73 6.51 -10.61 -11.22
CA GLU A 73 6.53 -11.58 -12.30
C GLU A 73 5.26 -11.46 -13.15
N PRO A 74 5.37 -11.65 -14.48
CA PRO A 74 4.21 -11.72 -15.35
C PRO A 74 3.22 -12.81 -14.92
N GLY A 75 1.91 -12.51 -15.00
CA GLY A 75 0.85 -13.48 -14.70
C GLY A 75 0.58 -13.71 -13.22
N LYS A 76 1.19 -12.93 -12.32
CA LYS A 76 0.89 -12.93 -10.88
C LYS A 76 0.05 -11.71 -10.50
N THR A 77 -0.87 -11.90 -9.56
CA THR A 77 -1.67 -10.82 -8.99
C THR A 77 -1.06 -10.33 -7.68
N TYR A 78 -0.93 -9.01 -7.55
CA TYR A 78 -0.34 -8.35 -6.39
C TYR A 78 -1.39 -7.51 -5.65
N HIS A 79 -1.46 -7.66 -4.33
CA HIS A 79 -2.53 -7.08 -3.51
C HIS A 79 -1.98 -6.06 -2.52
N PHE A 80 -2.54 -4.86 -2.55
CA PHE A 80 -2.09 -3.74 -1.73
C PHE A 80 -3.27 -3.25 -0.88
N ILE A 81 -3.07 -3.11 0.43
CA ILE A 81 -4.12 -2.67 1.37
C ILE A 81 -3.59 -1.65 2.38
N THR A 82 -4.50 -0.95 3.04
CA THR A 82 -4.22 -0.23 4.28
C THR A 82 -5.22 -0.62 5.36
N THR A 83 -4.73 -1.05 6.53
CA THR A 83 -5.58 -1.37 7.70
C THR A 83 -5.58 -0.27 8.75
N SER A 84 -4.93 0.86 8.45
CA SER A 84 -4.97 2.08 9.27
C SER A 84 -6.41 2.59 9.37
N ASP A 85 -6.75 3.33 10.43
CA ASP A 85 -8.09 3.94 10.60
C ASP A 85 -8.17 5.41 10.15
N GLY A 86 -7.09 5.91 9.54
CA GLY A 86 -6.97 7.31 9.09
C GLY A 86 -6.42 8.27 10.15
N THR A 87 -6.27 7.82 11.40
CA THR A 87 -5.65 8.61 12.48
C THR A 87 -4.17 8.26 12.63
N LEU A 88 -3.37 9.20 13.13
CA LEU A 88 -1.96 8.93 13.42
C LEU A 88 -1.79 7.84 14.50
N SER A 89 -2.67 7.80 15.50
CA SER A 89 -2.66 6.78 16.55
C SER A 89 -3.01 5.37 16.06
N GLY A 90 -3.85 5.28 15.03
CA GLY A 90 -4.29 4.01 14.44
C GLY A 90 -3.53 3.64 13.17
N ILE A 91 -2.42 4.31 12.85
CA ILE A 91 -1.67 4.08 11.61
C ILE A 91 -1.11 2.65 11.52
N ASP A 92 -0.69 2.08 12.65
CA ASP A 92 -0.09 0.74 12.74
C ASP A 92 -1.12 -0.38 13.03
N ARG A 93 -2.42 -0.06 12.93
CA ARG A 93 -3.49 -1.04 13.11
C ARG A 93 -3.34 -2.17 12.10
N ARG A 94 -3.44 -3.42 12.56
CA ARG A 94 -3.17 -4.62 11.75
C ARG A 94 -4.40 -5.35 11.22
N LYS A 95 -5.61 -4.83 11.47
CA LYS A 95 -6.87 -5.45 11.06
C LYS A 95 -7.97 -4.41 10.91
N ASP A 96 -8.85 -4.64 9.93
CA ASP A 96 -9.98 -3.80 9.56
C ASP A 96 -9.54 -2.40 9.08
N GLY A 97 -10.12 -1.34 9.63
CA GLY A 97 -9.80 0.04 9.29
C GLY A 97 -10.25 0.41 7.88
N LEU A 98 -9.50 1.28 7.23
CA LEU A 98 -9.79 1.82 5.91
C LEU A 98 -9.96 0.74 4.82
N CYS A 99 -9.32 -0.44 4.96
CA CYS A 99 -9.54 -1.58 4.09
C CYS A 99 -10.99 -2.07 4.13
N THR A 100 -11.57 -2.23 5.32
CA THR A 100 -12.94 -2.71 5.50
C THR A 100 -13.94 -1.56 5.30
N ASP A 101 -13.70 -0.44 5.97
CA ASP A 101 -14.65 0.67 6.08
C ASP A 101 -14.82 1.46 4.77
N ARG A 102 -13.74 1.59 4.00
CA ARG A 102 -13.71 2.40 2.77
C ARG A 102 -13.23 1.65 1.53
N GLN A 103 -13.01 0.34 1.64
CA GLN A 103 -12.49 -0.49 0.55
C GLN A 103 -11.18 0.08 -0.03
N MET A 104 -10.31 0.64 0.83
CA MET A 104 -8.99 1.13 0.44
C MET A 104 -8.02 -0.03 0.24
N LYS A 105 -8.23 -0.72 -0.87
CA LYS A 105 -7.46 -1.87 -1.31
C LYS A 105 -7.43 -1.90 -2.83
N VAL A 106 -6.30 -2.30 -3.40
CA VAL A 106 -6.11 -2.39 -4.85
C VAL A 106 -5.39 -3.68 -5.19
N LYS A 107 -5.78 -4.28 -6.31
CA LYS A 107 -5.07 -5.41 -6.91
C LYS A 107 -4.48 -5.02 -8.25
N PHE A 108 -3.26 -5.48 -8.50
CA PHE A 108 -2.55 -5.32 -9.77
C PHE A 108 -2.45 -6.69 -10.45
N GLU A 109 -2.73 -6.72 -11.75
CA GLU A 109 -2.83 -7.94 -12.58
C GLU A 109 -1.90 -7.84 -13.79
#